data_AF-A0A061E585-F1
#
_entry.id   AF-A0A061E585-F1
#
_cell.length_a   1.000
_cell.length_b   1.000
_cell.length_c   1.000
_cell.angle_alpha   90.00
_cell.angle_beta   90.00
_cell.angle_gamma   90.00
#
_symmetry.space_group_name_H-M   'P 1'
#
loop_
_entity.id
_entity.type
_entity.pdbx_description
1 polymer ?
#
loop_
_entity_poly.entity_id
_entity_poly.type
_entity_poly.pdbx_seq_one_letter_code
_entity_poly.pdbx_strand_id
1 'polypeptide(L)'
;MVNLSTKEWSCSEFQSDLLPCTHAMATISKCKRSTIEFCSDYYKTRSWVEGYAVPIRLVGHPSEWDIPNDVQQIIVLPPSWRGQARRPKRKRIPTTMERSK
;
A
#
# COMPACT_ATOMS: atom_id res chain seq x y z
N MET A 1 -22.22 -14.01 -0.27
CA MET A 1 -23.46 -13.44 0.27
C MET A 1 -23.23 -11.98 0.63
N VAL A 2 -24.15 -11.11 0.24
CA VAL A 2 -24.06 -9.65 0.35
C VAL A 2 -25.32 -9.20 1.10
N ASN A 3 -25.16 -8.56 2.25
CA ASN A 3 -26.28 -7.94 2.96
C ASN A 3 -26.13 -6.41 2.96
N LEU A 4 -26.93 -5.76 2.11
CA LEU A 4 -26.90 -4.30 1.96
C LEU A 4 -27.54 -3.56 3.14
N SER A 5 -28.44 -4.19 3.91
CA SER A 5 -29.10 -3.51 5.05
C SER A 5 -28.20 -3.47 6.27
N THR A 6 -27.48 -4.56 6.55
CA THR A 6 -26.54 -4.64 7.67
C THR A 6 -25.12 -4.19 7.30
N LYS A 7 -24.85 -3.94 6.00
CA LYS A 7 -23.51 -3.68 5.44
C LYS A 7 -22.52 -4.81 5.72
N GLU A 8 -23.02 -6.04 5.80
CA GLU A 8 -22.22 -7.23 6.03
C GLU A 8 -21.99 -7.97 4.71
N TRP A 9 -20.75 -8.42 4.54
CA TRP A 9 -20.31 -9.12 3.34
C TRP A 9 -19.66 -10.42 3.78
N SER A 10 -20.05 -11.55 3.18
CA SER A 10 -19.40 -12.84 3.47
C SER A 10 -18.02 -12.97 2.83
N CYS A 11 -17.51 -11.90 2.25
CA CYS A 11 -16.22 -11.86 1.57
C CYS A 11 -15.18 -11.38 2.57
N SER A 12 -14.18 -12.21 2.82
CA SER A 12 -13.07 -11.94 3.74
C SER A 12 -12.23 -10.72 3.34
N GLU A 13 -12.27 -10.29 2.07
CA GLU A 13 -11.60 -9.09 1.57
C GLU A 13 -12.12 -7.80 2.24
N PHE A 14 -13.41 -7.77 2.61
CA PHE A 14 -13.99 -6.62 3.32
C PHE A 14 -13.47 -6.49 4.76
N GLN A 15 -13.14 -7.61 5.43
CA GLN A 15 -12.66 -7.58 6.81
C GLN A 15 -11.26 -6.96 6.93
N SER A 16 -10.42 -7.11 5.89
CA SER A 16 -9.06 -6.58 5.90
C SER A 16 -9.02 -5.10 5.52
N ASP A 17 -9.69 -4.73 4.43
CA ASP A 17 -9.51 -3.40 3.82
C ASP A 17 -10.60 -2.40 4.25
N LEU A 18 -11.66 -2.84 4.94
CA LEU A 18 -12.80 -2.01 5.33
C LEU A 18 -13.47 -1.27 4.15
N LEU A 19 -13.23 -1.76 2.93
CA LEU A 19 -13.74 -1.26 1.66
C LEU A 19 -14.63 -2.32 1.00
N PRO A 20 -15.70 -1.93 0.29
CA PRO A 20 -16.54 -2.87 -0.45
C PRO A 20 -15.69 -3.69 -1.44
N CYS A 21 -15.75 -5.02 -1.32
CA CYS A 21 -15.09 -5.91 -2.27
C CYS A 21 -15.72 -5.81 -3.67
N THR A 22 -15.08 -6.40 -4.67
CA THR A 22 -15.57 -6.42 -6.07
C THR A 22 -17.01 -6.93 -6.20
N HIS A 23 -17.37 -7.99 -5.45
CA HIS A 23 -18.73 -8.52 -5.38
C HIS A 23 -19.72 -7.50 -4.80
N ALA A 24 -19.31 -6.81 -3.73
CA ALA A 24 -20.10 -5.79 -3.07
C ALA A 24 -20.39 -4.62 -4.00
N MET A 25 -19.35 -4.12 -4.69
CA MET A 25 -19.46 -3.05 -5.67
C MET A 25 -20.43 -3.41 -6.80
N ALA A 26 -20.39 -4.65 -7.30
CA ALA A 26 -21.31 -5.11 -8.33
C ALA A 26 -22.77 -5.10 -7.85
N THR A 27 -23.05 -5.53 -6.61
CA THR A 27 -24.41 -5.50 -6.05
C THR A 27 -24.89 -4.07 -5.80
N ILE A 28 -24.03 -3.21 -5.24
CA ILE A 28 -24.33 -1.79 -4.99
C ILE A 28 -24.67 -1.06 -6.31
N SER A 29 -23.86 -1.31 -7.34
CA SER A 29 -24.07 -0.75 -8.69
C SER A 29 -25.41 -1.18 -9.28
N LYS A 30 -25.77 -2.47 -9.16
CA LYS A 30 -27.09 -2.98 -9.58
C LYS A 30 -28.25 -2.29 -8.84
N CYS A 31 -28.05 -1.92 -7.58
CA CYS A 31 -29.03 -1.19 -6.78
C CYS A 31 -29.01 0.33 -7.01
N LYS A 32 -28.19 0.85 -7.94
CA LYS A 32 -28.03 2.28 -8.24
C LYS A 32 -27.72 3.14 -7.01
N ARG A 33 -26.97 2.58 -6.05
CA ARG A 33 -26.50 3.31 -4.86
C ARG A 33 -25.03 3.68 -5.00
N SER A 34 -24.60 4.65 -4.21
CA SER A 34 -23.20 5.06 -4.18
C SER A 34 -22.36 4.08 -3.38
N THR A 35 -21.25 3.59 -3.94
CA THR A 35 -20.29 2.72 -3.22
C THR A 35 -19.73 3.39 -1.97
N ILE A 36 -19.60 4.72 -1.97
CA ILE A 36 -19.06 5.50 -0.86
C ILE A 36 -19.92 5.35 0.41
N GLU A 37 -21.24 5.15 0.27
CA GLU A 37 -22.16 4.94 1.40
C GLU A 37 -21.89 3.64 2.17
N PHE A 38 -21.25 2.67 1.49
CA PHE A 38 -20.95 1.34 2.01
C PHE A 38 -19.48 1.19 2.46
N CYS A 39 -18.64 2.19 2.24
CA CYS A 39 -17.30 2.23 2.82
C CYS A 39 -17.35 2.45 4.33
N SER A 40 -16.36 1.90 5.05
CA SER A 40 -16.14 2.22 6.45
C SER A 40 -15.94 3.72 6.65
N ASP A 41 -16.31 4.18 7.85
CA ASP A 41 -16.13 5.57 8.25
C ASP A 41 -14.66 6.03 8.19
N TYR A 42 -13.72 5.09 8.38
CA TYR A 42 -12.28 5.34 8.25
C TYR A 42 -11.90 6.07 6.96
N TYR A 43 -12.57 5.79 5.84
CA TYR A 43 -12.29 6.39 4.54
C TYR A 43 -13.09 7.68 4.26
N LYS A 44 -13.93 8.13 5.19
CA LYS A 44 -14.68 9.37 5.03
C LYS A 44 -13.81 10.58 5.37
N THR A 45 -14.04 11.69 4.67
CA THR A 45 -13.33 12.96 4.88
C THR A 45 -13.36 13.40 6.34
N ARG A 46 -14.46 13.15 7.07
CA ARG A 46 -14.57 13.46 8.50
C ARG A 46 -13.47 12.81 9.35
N SER A 47 -13.21 11.51 9.13
CA SER A 47 -12.24 10.74 9.90
C SER A 47 -10.82 11.13 9.53
N TRP A 48 -10.57 11.52 8.28
CA TRP A 48 -9.33 12.14 7.87
C TRP A 48 -9.10 13.49 8.57
N VAL A 49 -10.10 14.37 8.58
CA VAL A 49 -9.99 15.67 9.25
C VAL A 49 -9.73 15.50 10.74
N GLU A 50 -10.43 14.57 11.40
CA GLU A 50 -10.22 14.25 12.81
C GLU A 50 -8.82 13.68 13.08
N GLY A 51 -8.34 12.76 12.24
CA GLY A 51 -7.01 12.16 12.37
C GLY A 51 -5.86 13.15 12.20
N TYR A 52 -6.06 14.16 11.34
CA TYR A 52 -5.09 15.22 11.07
C TYR A 52 -5.36 16.53 11.85
N ALA A 53 -6.39 16.56 12.72
CA ALA A 53 -6.67 17.72 13.55
C ALA A 53 -5.53 18.00 14.55
N VAL A 54 -4.80 16.96 14.93
CA VAL A 54 -3.60 17.08 15.76
C VAL A 54 -2.44 17.56 14.88
N PRO A 55 -1.72 18.63 15.27
CA PRO A 55 -0.57 19.09 14.52
C PRO A 55 0.50 17.99 14.47
N ILE A 56 0.99 17.71 13.27
CA ILE A 56 2.19 16.88 13.08
C ILE A 56 3.34 17.66 13.70
N ARG A 57 3.84 17.17 14.84
CA ARG A 57 5.04 17.72 15.46
C ARG A 57 6.21 17.44 14.53
N LEU A 58 6.83 18.50 14.02
CA LEU A 58 8.08 18.36 13.30
C LEU A 58 9.09 17.73 14.25
N VAL A 59 9.82 16.75 13.74
CA VAL A 59 11.01 16.27 14.44
C VAL A 59 12.00 17.44 14.43
N GLY A 60 12.48 17.85 15.61
CA GLY A 60 13.44 18.94 15.76
C GLY A 60 14.74 18.66 15.01
N HIS A 61 15.61 19.66 14.89
CA HIS A 61 16.92 19.43 14.28
C HIS A 61 17.71 18.38 15.08
N PRO A 62 18.50 17.47 14.47
CA PRO A 62 19.26 16.46 15.21
C PRO A 62 20.15 17.00 16.32
N SER A 63 20.61 18.25 16.20
CA SER A 63 21.39 18.94 17.24
C SER A 63 20.60 19.29 18.51
N GLU A 64 19.27 19.28 18.45
CA GLU A 64 18.37 19.54 19.58
C GLU A 64 17.97 18.24 20.28
N TRP A 65 18.35 17.08 19.73
CA TRP A 65 17.98 15.79 20.29
C TRP A 65 18.87 15.46 21.48
N ASP A 66 18.25 15.12 22.61
CA ASP A 66 18.94 14.52 23.75
C ASP A 66 19.12 13.03 23.47
N ILE A 67 20.26 12.66 22.85
CA ILE A 67 20.58 11.29 22.46
C ILE A 67 21.51 10.68 23.52
N PRO A 68 21.09 9.61 24.23
CA PRO A 68 21.95 8.89 25.16
C PRO A 68 23.26 8.38 24.53
N ASN A 69 24.33 8.31 25.32
CA ASN A 69 25.66 7.91 24.83
C ASN A 69 25.68 6.50 24.22
N ASP A 70 24.93 5.56 24.80
CA ASP A 70 24.78 4.20 24.29
C ASP A 70 24.15 4.17 22.89
N VAL A 71 23.22 5.09 22.61
CA VAL A 71 22.57 5.22 21.29
C VAL A 71 23.50 5.93 20.29
N GLN A 72 24.23 6.97 20.71
CA GLN A 72 25.19 7.67 19.83
C GLN A 72 26.31 6.74 19.33
N GLN A 73 26.65 5.71 20.10
CA GLN A 73 27.66 4.71 19.75
C GLN A 73 27.15 3.62 18.80
N ILE A 74 25.85 3.55 18.52
CA ILE A 74 25.28 2.55 17.61
C ILE A 74 25.65 2.91 16.16
N ILE A 75 26.46 2.04 15.55
CA ILE A 75 26.77 2.12 14.11
C ILE A 75 25.77 1.24 13.36
N VAL A 76 24.81 1.87 12.68
CA VAL A 76 23.87 1.16 11.79
C VAL A 76 24.50 1.01 10.42
N LEU A 77 25.01 -0.18 10.12
CA LEU A 77 25.52 -0.49 8.78
C LEU A 77 24.34 -0.80 7.83
N PRO A 78 24.43 -0.42 6.56
CA PRO A 78 23.45 -0.85 5.57
C PRO A 78 23.44 -2.38 5.47
N PRO A 79 22.31 -3.00 5.09
CA PRO A 79 22.27 -4.42 4.82
C PRO A 79 23.33 -4.77 3.78
N SER A 80 23.96 -5.94 3.91
CA SER A 80 24.96 -6.39 2.93
C SER A 80 24.34 -6.43 1.54
N TRP A 81 24.83 -5.57 0.65
CA TRP A 81 24.36 -5.51 -0.72
C TRP A 81 24.79 -6.79 -1.44
N ARG A 82 23.86 -7.72 -1.62
CA ARG A 82 24.01 -8.77 -2.63
C ARG A 82 23.59 -8.16 -3.95
N GLY A 83 24.59 -7.85 -4.79
CA GLY A 83 24.35 -7.31 -6.13
C GLY A 83 23.25 -8.10 -6.84
N GLN A 84 22.35 -7.38 -7.52
CA GLN A 84 21.32 -8.01 -8.31
C GLN A 84 21.98 -8.99 -9.29
N ALA A 85 21.40 -10.18 -9.43
CA ALA A 85 21.82 -11.11 -10.46
C ALA A 85 21.80 -10.37 -11.80
N ARG A 86 22.96 -10.25 -12.44
CA ARG A 86 23.06 -9.60 -13.73
C ARG A 86 22.11 -10.32 -14.68
N ARG A 87 21.31 -9.57 -15.45
CA ARG A 87 20.46 -10.15 -16.48
C ARG A 87 21.30 -11.13 -17.31
N PRO A 88 20.90 -12.41 -17.41
CA PRO A 88 21.62 -13.38 -18.23
C PRO A 88 21.77 -12.81 -19.65
N LYS A 89 23.00 -12.83 -20.18
CA LYS A 89 23.23 -12.43 -21.57
C LYS A 89 22.37 -13.35 -22.45
N ARG A 90 21.35 -12.80 -23.11
CA ARG A 90 20.65 -13.50 -24.19
C ARG A 90 21.63 -13.67 -25.34
N LYS A 91 21.90 -14.91 -25.75
CA LYS A 91 22.55 -15.14 -27.05
C LYS A 91 21.64 -14.56 -28.13
N ARG A 92 22.18 -13.71 -29.00
CA ARG A 92 21.45 -13.23 -30.19
C ARG A 92 21.13 -14.46 -31.04
N ILE A 93 19.86 -14.63 -31.38
CA ILE A 93 19.46 -15.58 -32.41
C ILE A 93 19.68 -14.87 -33.75
N PRO A 94 20.57 -15.36 -34.63
CA PRO A 94 20.77 -14.76 -35.94
C PRO A 94 19.48 -14.80 -36.75
N THR A 95 19.20 -13.73 -37.50
CA THR A 95 18.06 -13.73 -38.42
C THR A 95 18.33 -14.64 -39.61
N THR A 96 17.28 -15.09 -40.31
CA THR A 96 17.41 -16.01 -41.47
C THR A 96 18.37 -15.48 -42.54
N MET A 97 18.43 -14.16 -42.72
CA MET A 97 19.35 -13.49 -43.66
C MET A 97 20.83 -13.61 -43.26
N GLU A 98 21.13 -13.66 -41.96
CA GLU A 98 22.51 -13.76 -41.43
C GLU A 98 23.07 -15.18 -41.49
N ARG A 99 22.23 -16.21 -41.70
CA ARG A 99 22.65 -17.61 -41.86
C ARG A 99 23.05 -17.99 -43.28
N SER A 100 22.77 -17.15 -44.27
CA SER A 100 22.97 -17.44 -45.69
C SER A 100 24.27 -16.86 -46.27
N LYS A 101 25.26 -16.57 -45.43
CA LYS A 101 26.58 -16.11 -45.84
C LYS A 101 27.66 -17.10 -45.45
#